data_AF-A0A3D4H9V0-F1
#
_entry.id   AF-A0A3D4H9V0-F1
#
_cell.length_a   1.000
_cell.length_b   1.000
_cell.length_c   1.000
_cell.angle_alpha   90.00
_cell.angle_beta   90.00
_cell.angle_gamma   90.00
#
_symmetry.space_group_name_H-M   'P 1'
#
loop_
_entity.id
_entity.type
_entity.pdbx_description
1 polymer ?
#
loop_
_entity_poly.entity_id
_entity_poly.type
_entity_poly.pdbx_seq_one_letter_code
_entity_poly.pdbx_strand_id
1 'polypeptide(L)'
;MAAYTFGLQAQIPYGKVPISQDFQKIQRGIVQKSLKEGYSREEARARARPSAAERRVVRDLIQPMTAQALETERALRLPEDYQYDNGRPKQKITPATPFGEKASVSKQDHPREVYADWMVSPENPRFTKVIANRLWKRVMGVGLIEPVDNLTDDTVATNPELMAYLETVMVDSGYDLKTYLKILFNTRTYQSSVSTESPEPGEIYHFQGPVLRRMTAEQMWDSILTLAIVDLDERVDIEPQTLRARAGEEQMKARVNRLEDLTSVQIYGAAKRLTELETQFLEYEKLYRQNLANASDNKERNELRADYRKARAKKNQAADILLAKLNGEDTSGMIEAFNAPDTMSMGMGMAMVERSADERDRVKEMRRDPRWRGMSAGMVRASEVISPAPPGHFLRQFGQSDREIISSSTDEASISQALRLLNGEALGWIMKPNSALNAALQSESRGRKRIDIVFQSFFSRAATPSEWELIGAQFEEHGMRKGYRQLLAALLNTQEFRFIQ
;
A
#
# COMPACT_ATOMS: atom_id res chain seq x y z
N MET A 1 -21.77 -8.43 -16.16
CA MET A 1 -20.76 -8.04 -15.15
C MET A 1 -21.20 -8.31 -13.72
N ALA A 2 -22.22 -7.62 -13.18
CA ALA A 2 -22.60 -7.72 -11.76
C ALA A 2 -22.88 -9.16 -11.27
N ALA A 3 -23.35 -10.05 -12.14
CA ALA A 3 -23.57 -11.46 -11.81
C ALA A 3 -22.29 -12.27 -11.50
N TYR A 4 -21.09 -11.83 -11.93
CA TYR A 4 -19.82 -12.49 -11.57
C TYR A 4 -19.44 -12.29 -10.10
N THR A 5 -19.83 -11.14 -9.53
CA THR A 5 -19.51 -10.76 -8.15
C THR A 5 -20.75 -10.84 -7.24
N PHE A 6 -21.91 -11.17 -7.79
CA PHE A 6 -23.15 -11.28 -7.03
C PHE A 6 -23.09 -12.48 -6.11
N GLY A 7 -23.54 -12.30 -4.86
CA GLY A 7 -23.46 -13.35 -3.84
C GLY A 7 -22.22 -13.25 -2.94
N LEU A 8 -21.35 -12.24 -3.14
CA LEU A 8 -20.35 -11.83 -2.16
C LEU A 8 -21.05 -11.27 -0.91
N GLN A 9 -20.90 -11.96 0.22
CA GLN A 9 -21.31 -11.44 1.52
C GLN A 9 -20.05 -11.05 2.31
N ALA A 10 -19.83 -9.74 2.42
CA ALA A 10 -18.77 -9.15 3.26
C ALA A 10 -19.15 -9.13 4.76
N GLN A 11 -20.39 -9.49 5.07
CA GLN A 11 -20.91 -9.62 6.42
C GLN A 11 -21.74 -10.90 6.52
N ILE A 12 -21.25 -11.87 7.29
CA ILE A 12 -21.98 -12.68 8.29
C ILE A 12 -20.92 -13.61 8.93
N PRO A 13 -20.97 -13.84 10.25
CA PRO A 13 -19.83 -14.32 10.99
C PRO A 13 -19.56 -15.80 10.73
N TYR A 14 -18.29 -16.18 10.90
CA TYR A 14 -17.76 -17.54 10.93
C TYR A 14 -17.59 -18.20 9.55
N GLY A 15 -16.46 -17.90 8.87
CA GLY A 15 -15.72 -18.57 7.78
C GLY A 15 -16.35 -19.70 6.92
N LYS A 16 -15.52 -20.43 6.17
CA LYS A 16 -15.95 -21.64 5.41
C LYS A 16 -16.51 -22.76 6.31
N VAL A 17 -16.25 -22.67 7.62
CA VAL A 17 -16.71 -23.61 8.64
C VAL A 17 -17.88 -22.97 9.39
N PRO A 18 -19.07 -23.58 9.46
CA PRO A 18 -20.21 -23.07 10.22
C PRO A 18 -19.99 -23.23 11.73
N ILE A 19 -18.96 -22.55 12.26
CA ILE A 19 -18.48 -22.65 13.63
C ILE A 19 -19.61 -22.30 14.62
N SER A 20 -20.51 -21.37 14.29
CA SER A 20 -21.66 -21.04 15.16
C SER A 20 -22.67 -22.19 15.28
N GLN A 21 -22.97 -22.88 14.18
CA GLN A 21 -23.87 -24.04 14.18
C GLN A 21 -23.20 -25.23 14.88
N ASP A 22 -21.91 -25.41 14.68
CA ASP A 22 -21.14 -26.47 15.32
C ASP A 22 -20.96 -26.23 16.82
N PHE A 23 -20.75 -24.98 17.27
CA PHE A 23 -20.79 -24.67 18.70
C PHE A 23 -22.16 -24.94 19.32
N GLN A 24 -23.25 -24.64 18.62
CA GLN A 24 -24.59 -25.00 19.09
C GLN A 24 -24.78 -26.53 19.16
N LYS A 25 -24.26 -27.29 18.18
CA LYS A 25 -24.27 -28.76 18.22
C LYS A 25 -23.43 -29.30 19.38
N ILE A 26 -22.24 -28.75 19.61
CA ILE A 26 -21.36 -29.10 20.74
C ILE A 26 -22.09 -28.82 22.07
N GLN A 27 -22.72 -27.65 22.23
CA GLN A 27 -23.50 -27.30 23.42
C GLN A 27 -24.67 -28.26 23.64
N ARG A 28 -25.41 -28.62 22.58
CA ARG A 28 -26.48 -29.64 22.65
C ARG A 28 -25.93 -31.01 23.08
N GLY A 29 -24.76 -31.39 22.58
CA GLY A 29 -24.05 -32.60 22.99
C GLY A 29 -23.68 -32.61 24.47
N ILE A 30 -23.22 -31.48 25.02
CA ILE A 30 -22.92 -31.33 26.45
C ILE A 30 -24.18 -31.48 27.30
N VAL A 31 -25.31 -30.90 26.88
CA VAL A 31 -26.60 -31.07 27.56
C VAL A 31 -27.02 -32.55 27.56
N GLN A 32 -26.93 -33.23 26.41
CA GLN A 32 -27.28 -34.65 26.30
C GLN A 32 -26.38 -35.54 27.16
N LYS A 33 -25.08 -35.26 27.22
CA LYS A 33 -24.14 -35.99 28.08
C LYS A 33 -24.44 -35.78 29.57
N SER A 34 -24.71 -34.54 29.97
CA SER A 34 -25.05 -34.21 31.37
C SER A 34 -26.37 -34.86 31.81
N LEU A 35 -27.36 -34.95 30.91
CA LEU A 35 -28.60 -35.68 31.17
C LEU A 35 -28.36 -37.19 31.35
N LYS A 36 -27.41 -37.77 30.61
CA LYS A 36 -27.00 -39.18 30.76
C LYS A 36 -26.21 -39.43 32.06
N GLU A 37 -25.53 -38.42 32.58
CA GLU A 37 -24.78 -38.46 33.85
C GLU A 37 -25.67 -38.22 35.08
N GLY A 38 -26.99 -38.09 34.91
CA GLY A 38 -27.96 -37.98 36.01
C GLY A 38 -28.28 -36.56 36.48
N TYR A 39 -27.77 -35.52 35.81
CA TYR A 39 -28.08 -34.13 36.15
C TYR A 39 -29.50 -33.72 35.72
N SER A 40 -30.11 -32.80 36.45
CA SER A 40 -31.43 -32.26 36.07
C SER A 40 -31.35 -31.49 34.75
N ARG A 41 -32.49 -31.32 34.07
CA ARG A 41 -32.54 -30.58 32.79
C ARG A 41 -32.10 -29.11 32.95
N GLU A 42 -32.30 -28.53 34.11
CA GLU A 42 -31.87 -27.16 34.42
C GLU A 42 -30.37 -27.10 34.68
N GLU A 43 -29.82 -28.04 35.43
CA GLU A 43 -28.37 -28.14 35.70
C GLU A 43 -27.57 -28.45 34.42
N ALA A 44 -28.08 -29.36 33.58
CA ALA A 44 -27.49 -29.68 32.28
C ALA A 44 -27.46 -28.46 31.34
N ARG A 45 -28.52 -27.64 31.36
CA ARG A 45 -28.57 -26.38 30.60
C ARG A 45 -27.66 -25.30 31.19
N ALA A 46 -27.54 -25.23 32.52
CA ALA A 46 -26.64 -24.30 33.20
C ALA A 46 -25.17 -24.61 32.88
N ARG A 47 -24.78 -25.89 32.86
CA ARG A 47 -23.42 -26.33 32.50
C ARG A 47 -23.06 -26.12 31.03
N ALA A 48 -24.06 -26.14 30.15
CA ALA A 48 -23.85 -25.89 28.72
C ALA A 48 -23.89 -24.39 28.34
N ARG A 49 -24.33 -23.51 29.26
CA ARG A 49 -24.37 -22.06 29.02
C ARG A 49 -22.95 -21.50 29.12
N PRO A 50 -22.46 -20.80 28.07
CA PRO A 50 -21.11 -20.29 28.10
C PRO A 50 -20.98 -19.13 29.09
N SER A 51 -19.89 -19.16 29.86
CA SER A 51 -19.54 -18.08 30.80
C SER A 51 -19.27 -16.77 30.05
N ALA A 52 -19.25 -15.64 30.77
CA ALA A 52 -18.91 -14.36 30.15
C ALA A 52 -17.48 -14.35 29.56
N ALA A 53 -16.55 -15.02 30.23
CA ALA A 53 -15.18 -15.21 29.76
C ALA A 53 -15.13 -16.10 28.50
N GLU A 54 -15.86 -17.22 28.49
CA GLU A 54 -15.93 -18.12 27.32
C GLU A 54 -16.46 -17.38 26.08
N ARG A 55 -17.52 -16.57 26.24
CA ARG A 55 -18.07 -15.77 25.13
C ARG A 55 -17.07 -14.75 24.59
N ARG A 56 -16.23 -14.18 25.46
CA ARG A 56 -15.19 -13.22 25.06
C ARG A 56 -14.06 -13.93 24.32
N VAL A 57 -13.57 -15.05 24.82
CA VAL A 57 -12.52 -15.85 24.18
C VAL A 57 -12.97 -16.37 22.82
N VAL A 58 -14.17 -16.93 22.71
CA VAL A 58 -14.72 -17.41 21.44
C VAL A 58 -14.84 -16.25 20.44
N ARG A 59 -15.29 -15.08 20.88
CA ARG A 59 -15.34 -13.87 20.04
C ARG A 59 -13.94 -13.46 19.58
N ASP A 60 -12.97 -13.37 20.49
CA ASP A 60 -11.61 -12.91 20.19
C ASP A 60 -10.85 -13.90 19.28
N LEU A 61 -11.12 -15.20 19.39
CA LEU A 61 -10.58 -16.21 18.48
C LEU A 61 -11.12 -16.06 17.07
N ILE A 62 -12.39 -15.66 16.93
CA ILE A 62 -13.09 -15.75 15.64
C ILE A 62 -13.24 -14.39 14.95
N GLN A 63 -13.17 -13.29 15.69
CA GLN A 63 -13.16 -11.93 15.13
C GLN A 63 -12.20 -11.80 13.91
N PRO A 64 -10.98 -12.36 13.91
CA PRO A 64 -10.11 -12.40 12.73
C PRO A 64 -10.74 -13.04 11.48
N MET A 65 -11.51 -14.11 11.66
CA MET A 65 -12.16 -14.86 10.58
C MET A 65 -13.46 -14.19 10.10
N THR A 66 -13.90 -13.10 10.75
CA THR A 66 -15.14 -12.40 10.35
C THR A 66 -14.96 -11.48 9.14
N ALA A 67 -13.71 -11.16 8.79
CA ALA A 67 -13.36 -10.37 7.61
C ALA A 67 -13.10 -11.27 6.38
N GLN A 68 -13.98 -12.24 6.13
CA GLN A 68 -13.93 -13.07 4.93
C GLN A 68 -15.09 -12.74 4.02
N ALA A 69 -14.81 -12.63 2.73
CA ALA A 69 -15.83 -12.58 1.71
C ALA A 69 -16.23 -14.02 1.36
N LEU A 70 -17.43 -14.44 1.77
CA LEU A 70 -18.00 -15.71 1.34
C LEU A 70 -18.74 -15.51 0.02
N GLU A 71 -18.46 -16.38 -0.94
CA GLU A 71 -19.24 -16.49 -2.17
C GLU A 71 -20.39 -17.45 -1.92
N THR A 72 -21.61 -16.97 -2.12
CA THR A 72 -22.83 -17.78 -2.01
C THR A 72 -23.31 -18.23 -3.38
N GLU A 73 -24.02 -19.36 -3.47
CA GLU A 73 -24.66 -19.81 -4.71
C GLU A 73 -25.89 -18.96 -5.11
N ARG A 74 -26.09 -17.80 -4.48
CA ARG A 74 -27.21 -16.91 -4.78
C ARG A 74 -27.03 -16.36 -6.19
N ALA A 75 -28.02 -16.60 -7.04
CA ALA A 75 -28.05 -16.03 -8.37
C ALA A 75 -28.68 -14.63 -8.37
N LEU A 76 -28.09 -13.72 -9.15
CA LEU A 76 -28.67 -12.40 -9.39
C LEU A 76 -30.01 -12.55 -10.10
N ARG A 77 -31.05 -11.89 -9.58
CA ARG A 77 -32.37 -11.82 -10.21
C ARG A 77 -32.77 -10.36 -10.39
N LEU A 78 -33.47 -10.07 -11.49
CA LEU A 78 -34.03 -8.74 -11.70
C LEU A 78 -35.12 -8.43 -10.66
N PRO A 79 -35.31 -7.16 -10.27
CA PRO A 79 -36.37 -6.73 -9.38
C PRO A 79 -37.77 -7.16 -9.84
N GLU A 80 -38.74 -7.14 -8.92
CA GLU A 80 -40.14 -7.46 -9.25
C GLU A 80 -40.78 -6.38 -10.14
N ASP A 81 -40.27 -5.15 -10.07
CA ASP A 81 -40.72 -3.97 -10.78
C ASP A 81 -39.83 -3.62 -11.99
N TYR A 82 -39.08 -4.58 -12.54
CA TYR A 82 -38.22 -4.33 -13.71
C TYR A 82 -39.04 -3.93 -14.94
N GLN A 83 -38.80 -2.72 -15.48
CA GLN A 83 -39.65 -2.06 -16.49
C GLN A 83 -39.08 -2.08 -17.91
N TYR A 84 -37.89 -2.63 -18.12
CA TYR A 84 -37.19 -2.57 -19.40
C TYR A 84 -37.40 -3.84 -20.23
N ASP A 85 -37.50 -3.70 -21.56
CA ASP A 85 -37.80 -4.79 -22.49
C ASP A 85 -36.69 -5.86 -22.61
N ASN A 86 -35.49 -5.56 -22.12
CA ASN A 86 -34.32 -6.45 -22.15
C ASN A 86 -34.38 -7.56 -21.08
N GLY A 87 -35.41 -7.60 -20.23
CA GLY A 87 -35.54 -8.64 -19.21
C GLY A 87 -36.94 -8.72 -18.62
N ARG A 88 -37.24 -9.86 -17.98
CA ARG A 88 -38.51 -10.07 -17.27
C ARG A 88 -38.30 -9.90 -15.76
N PRO A 89 -39.30 -9.41 -15.01
CA PRO A 89 -39.25 -9.41 -13.55
C PRO A 89 -38.85 -10.77 -12.97
N LYS A 90 -38.00 -10.78 -11.94
CA LYS A 90 -37.44 -11.99 -11.29
C LYS A 90 -36.57 -12.89 -12.18
N GLN A 91 -36.28 -12.51 -13.42
CA GLN A 91 -35.43 -13.30 -14.31
C GLN A 91 -34.04 -13.48 -13.69
N LYS A 92 -33.55 -14.72 -13.70
CA LYS A 92 -32.18 -15.06 -13.29
C LYS A 92 -31.20 -14.53 -14.34
N ILE A 93 -30.23 -13.74 -13.90
CA ILE A 93 -29.16 -13.20 -14.73
C ILE A 93 -27.95 -14.13 -14.61
N THR A 94 -27.47 -14.62 -15.75
CA THR A 94 -26.23 -15.39 -15.83
C THR A 94 -25.02 -14.45 -15.95
N PRO A 95 -23.85 -14.83 -15.42
CA PRO A 95 -22.63 -14.09 -15.67
C PRO A 95 -22.35 -13.96 -17.17
N ALA A 96 -21.96 -12.76 -17.57
CA ALA A 96 -21.62 -12.42 -18.95
C ALA A 96 -20.62 -11.27 -18.92
N THR A 97 -19.56 -11.41 -19.71
CA THR A 97 -18.53 -10.38 -19.90
C THR A 97 -19.17 -9.15 -20.54
N PRO A 98 -18.79 -7.94 -20.12
CA PRO A 98 -19.33 -6.70 -20.67
C PRO A 98 -18.93 -6.44 -22.14
N PHE A 99 -17.84 -7.06 -22.60
CA PHE A 99 -17.29 -6.94 -23.95
C PHE A 99 -16.46 -8.20 -24.27
N GLY A 100 -16.07 -8.38 -25.55
CA GLY A 100 -15.19 -9.46 -25.98
C GLY A 100 -15.81 -10.87 -25.90
N GLU A 101 -14.95 -11.88 -25.93
CA GLU A 101 -15.37 -13.28 -25.82
C GLU A 101 -15.98 -13.58 -24.44
N LYS A 102 -16.94 -14.51 -24.41
CA LYS A 102 -17.62 -14.89 -23.17
C LYS A 102 -16.70 -15.79 -22.35
N ALA A 103 -16.26 -15.31 -21.20
CA ALA A 103 -15.68 -16.18 -20.18
C ALA A 103 -16.74 -17.18 -19.69
N SER A 104 -16.57 -18.47 -19.99
CA SER A 104 -17.51 -19.50 -19.55
C SER A 104 -17.25 -19.87 -18.11
N VAL A 105 -18.25 -19.74 -17.24
CA VAL A 105 -18.18 -20.19 -15.85
C VAL A 105 -18.72 -21.62 -15.77
N SER A 106 -17.85 -22.59 -15.43
CA SER A 106 -18.26 -23.95 -15.13
C SER A 106 -18.97 -24.03 -13.77
N LYS A 107 -19.61 -25.18 -13.45
CA LYS A 107 -20.22 -25.38 -12.13
C LYS A 107 -19.19 -25.51 -10.99
N GLN A 108 -17.93 -25.76 -11.32
CA GLN A 108 -16.84 -25.94 -10.36
C GLN A 108 -16.01 -24.66 -10.20
N ASP A 109 -16.19 -23.69 -11.09
CA ASP A 109 -15.39 -22.47 -11.09
C ASP A 109 -15.99 -21.42 -10.16
N HIS A 110 -15.11 -20.66 -9.51
CA HIS A 110 -15.50 -19.44 -8.81
C HIS A 110 -15.78 -18.34 -9.83
N PRO A 111 -17.02 -17.83 -9.97
CA PRO A 111 -17.36 -16.84 -10.99
C PRO A 111 -16.50 -15.57 -10.91
N ARG A 112 -16.07 -15.18 -9.71
CA ARG A 112 -15.18 -14.05 -9.49
C ARG A 112 -13.78 -14.28 -10.05
N GLU A 113 -13.22 -15.48 -9.86
CA GLU A 113 -11.89 -15.84 -10.36
C GLU A 113 -11.89 -15.87 -11.88
N VAL A 114 -12.89 -16.51 -12.48
CA VAL A 114 -13.09 -16.52 -13.95
C VAL A 114 -13.18 -15.09 -14.50
N TYR A 115 -13.89 -14.20 -13.81
CA TYR A 115 -13.97 -12.80 -14.21
C TYR A 115 -12.66 -12.03 -14.02
N ALA A 116 -11.91 -12.30 -12.95
CA ALA A 116 -10.62 -11.69 -12.68
C ALA A 116 -9.59 -12.11 -13.74
N ASP A 117 -9.53 -13.39 -14.07
CA ASP A 117 -8.65 -13.94 -15.11
C ASP A 117 -8.99 -13.36 -16.48
N TRP A 118 -10.29 -13.28 -16.81
CA TRP A 118 -10.75 -12.62 -18.03
C TRP A 118 -10.41 -11.12 -18.06
N MET A 119 -10.48 -10.42 -16.92
CA MET A 119 -10.23 -8.98 -16.87
C MET A 119 -8.80 -8.62 -17.27
N VAL A 120 -7.84 -9.47 -16.94
CA VAL A 120 -6.40 -9.27 -17.22
C VAL A 120 -5.90 -10.09 -18.41
N SER A 121 -6.79 -10.84 -19.07
CA SER A 121 -6.42 -11.69 -20.20
C SER A 121 -6.04 -10.87 -21.43
N PRO A 122 -5.04 -11.30 -22.23
CA PRO A 122 -4.68 -10.62 -23.47
C PRO A 122 -5.80 -10.59 -24.51
N GLU A 123 -6.71 -11.56 -24.44
CA GLU A 123 -7.90 -11.66 -25.28
C GLU A 123 -8.97 -10.62 -24.91
N ASN A 124 -8.80 -9.87 -23.80
CA ASN A 124 -9.65 -8.74 -23.47
C ASN A 124 -9.26 -7.51 -24.31
N PRO A 125 -10.09 -7.13 -25.31
CA PRO A 125 -9.72 -6.07 -26.26
C PRO A 125 -9.59 -4.70 -25.62
N ARG A 126 -10.25 -4.48 -24.46
CA ARG A 126 -10.20 -3.18 -23.78
C ARG A 126 -9.03 -3.07 -22.82
N PHE A 127 -8.61 -4.16 -22.18
CA PHE A 127 -7.52 -4.12 -21.19
C PHE A 127 -6.24 -3.55 -21.81
N THR A 128 -5.80 -4.16 -22.91
CA THR A 128 -4.60 -3.76 -23.65
C THR A 128 -4.71 -2.32 -24.18
N LYS A 129 -5.83 -1.97 -24.82
CA LYS A 129 -6.06 -0.62 -25.34
C LYS A 129 -6.00 0.45 -24.24
N VAL A 130 -6.66 0.21 -23.10
CA VAL A 130 -6.69 1.15 -21.98
C VAL A 130 -5.30 1.39 -21.40
N ILE A 131 -4.54 0.32 -21.12
CA ILE A 131 -3.20 0.49 -20.51
C ILE A 131 -2.21 1.12 -21.49
N ALA A 132 -2.24 0.72 -22.77
CA ALA A 132 -1.39 1.30 -23.81
C ALA A 132 -1.67 2.81 -23.99
N ASN A 133 -2.95 3.21 -24.06
CA ASN A 133 -3.34 4.61 -24.18
C ASN A 133 -2.99 5.44 -22.91
N ARG A 134 -3.17 4.86 -21.71
CA ARG A 134 -2.79 5.53 -20.46
C ARG A 134 -1.29 5.78 -20.35
N LEU A 135 -0.46 4.82 -20.75
CA LEU A 135 1.00 5.00 -20.76
C LEU A 135 1.43 5.97 -21.86
N TRP A 136 0.79 5.93 -23.03
CA TRP A 136 1.01 6.92 -24.08
C TRP A 136 0.73 8.33 -23.58
N LYS A 137 -0.45 8.58 -22.98
CA LYS A 137 -0.78 9.87 -22.34
C LYS A 137 0.26 10.24 -21.28
N ARG A 138 0.68 9.28 -20.45
CA ARG A 138 1.68 9.53 -19.42
C ARG A 138 3.02 9.98 -20.01
N VAL A 139 3.39 9.57 -21.21
CA VAL A 139 4.64 9.94 -21.87
C VAL A 139 4.49 11.22 -22.70
N MET A 140 3.47 11.29 -23.55
CA MET A 140 3.26 12.38 -24.51
C MET A 140 2.48 13.58 -23.95
N GLY A 141 1.83 13.42 -22.79
CA GLY A 141 0.95 14.43 -22.17
C GLY A 141 -0.52 14.31 -22.58
N VAL A 142 -0.81 13.76 -23.77
CA VAL A 142 -2.16 13.59 -24.33
C VAL A 142 -2.35 12.16 -24.82
N GLY A 143 -3.50 11.56 -24.54
CA GLY A 143 -3.88 10.23 -25.02
C GLY A 143 -4.22 10.22 -26.51
N LEU A 144 -4.10 9.05 -27.15
CA LEU A 144 -4.68 8.84 -28.49
C LEU A 144 -6.20 8.76 -28.45
N ILE A 145 -6.75 8.41 -27.28
CA ILE A 145 -8.17 8.50 -26.97
C ILE A 145 -8.30 9.32 -25.69
N GLU A 146 -9.08 10.40 -25.74
CA GLU A 146 -9.40 11.24 -24.61
C GLU A 146 -10.93 11.35 -24.44
N PRO A 147 -11.45 11.35 -23.19
CA PRO A 147 -10.70 11.21 -21.95
C PRO A 147 -10.31 9.75 -21.67
N VAL A 148 -9.10 9.53 -21.14
CA VAL A 148 -8.56 8.17 -20.85
C VAL A 148 -9.39 7.31 -19.90
N ASP A 149 -10.27 7.92 -19.12
CA ASP A 149 -11.13 7.22 -18.16
C ASP A 149 -12.52 6.88 -18.71
N ASN A 150 -12.85 7.31 -19.93
CA ASN A 150 -14.14 7.04 -20.56
C ASN A 150 -13.99 6.34 -21.93
N LEU A 151 -13.58 5.08 -21.90
CA LEU A 151 -13.45 4.26 -23.11
C LEU A 151 -14.75 3.46 -23.38
N THR A 152 -15.51 3.87 -24.39
CA THR A 152 -16.73 3.18 -24.88
C THR A 152 -16.46 2.44 -26.19
N ASP A 153 -17.39 1.59 -26.63
CA ASP A 153 -17.24 0.86 -27.91
C ASP A 153 -17.19 1.78 -29.13
N ASP A 154 -17.76 2.99 -29.01
CA ASP A 154 -17.78 3.99 -30.08
C ASP A 154 -16.56 4.91 -30.05
N THR A 155 -15.65 4.76 -29.07
CA THR A 155 -14.44 5.60 -29.00
C THR A 155 -13.45 5.21 -30.08
N VAL A 156 -13.08 6.20 -30.90
CA VAL A 156 -12.09 6.06 -31.96
C VAL A 156 -10.83 6.81 -31.56
N ALA A 157 -9.67 6.16 -31.70
CA ALA A 157 -8.39 6.81 -31.50
C ALA A 157 -8.15 7.85 -32.60
N THR A 158 -7.50 8.96 -32.24
CA THR A 158 -7.05 9.97 -33.20
C THR A 158 -6.21 9.35 -34.32
N ASN A 159 -5.41 8.34 -33.99
CA ASN A 159 -4.69 7.51 -34.95
C ASN A 159 -4.94 6.02 -34.64
N PRO A 160 -5.90 5.36 -35.32
CA PRO A 160 -6.24 3.96 -35.08
C PRO A 160 -5.12 2.98 -35.38
N GLU A 161 -4.33 3.24 -36.43
CA GLU A 161 -3.20 2.38 -36.83
C GLU A 161 -2.10 2.38 -35.76
N LEU A 162 -1.77 3.56 -35.25
CA LEU A 162 -0.82 3.70 -34.15
C LEU A 162 -1.33 3.02 -32.88
N MET A 163 -2.63 3.17 -32.56
CA MET A 163 -3.22 2.52 -31.39
C MET A 163 -3.11 0.98 -31.49
N ALA A 164 -3.44 0.40 -32.65
CA ALA A 164 -3.30 -1.04 -32.88
C ALA A 164 -1.84 -1.53 -32.78
N TYR A 165 -0.88 -0.72 -33.27
CA TYR A 165 0.54 -1.02 -33.11
C TYR A 165 0.97 -1.00 -31.64
N LEU A 166 0.54 0.01 -30.87
CA LEU A 166 0.83 0.11 -29.44
C LEU A 166 0.23 -1.04 -28.63
N GLU A 167 -0.97 -1.51 -29.00
CA GLU A 167 -1.58 -2.70 -28.41
C GLU A 167 -0.72 -3.95 -28.66
N THR A 168 -0.23 -4.13 -29.89
CA THR A 168 0.67 -5.24 -30.25
C THR A 168 1.96 -5.18 -29.43
N VAL A 169 2.59 -4.01 -29.32
CA VAL A 169 3.82 -3.83 -28.51
C VAL A 169 3.59 -4.14 -27.03
N MET A 170 2.40 -3.85 -26.49
CA MET A 170 2.06 -4.17 -25.10
C MET A 170 1.89 -5.68 -24.87
N VAL A 171 1.27 -6.38 -25.82
CA VAL A 171 1.13 -7.85 -25.75
C VAL A 171 2.49 -8.52 -25.91
N ASP A 172 3.28 -8.10 -26.90
CA ASP A 172 4.62 -8.65 -27.18
C ASP A 172 5.61 -8.42 -26.03
N SER A 173 5.45 -7.34 -25.27
CA SER A 173 6.25 -7.09 -24.06
C SER A 173 5.80 -7.92 -22.85
N GLY A 174 4.73 -8.71 -22.96
CA GLY A 174 4.16 -9.45 -21.84
C GLY A 174 3.61 -8.52 -20.76
N TYR A 175 3.10 -7.35 -21.13
CA TYR A 175 2.63 -6.30 -20.22
C TYR A 175 3.73 -5.75 -19.28
N ASP A 176 5.02 -5.89 -19.64
CA ASP A 176 6.11 -5.23 -18.92
C ASP A 176 6.11 -3.72 -19.19
N LEU A 177 5.58 -2.97 -18.23
CA LEU A 177 5.47 -1.51 -18.28
C LEU A 177 6.85 -0.83 -18.44
N LYS A 178 7.92 -1.38 -17.87
CA LYS A 178 9.26 -0.79 -17.98
C LYS A 178 9.78 -0.92 -19.41
N THR A 179 9.63 -2.09 -20.00
CA THR A 179 10.02 -2.34 -21.39
C THR A 179 9.19 -1.48 -22.36
N TYR A 180 7.87 -1.41 -22.16
CA TYR A 180 7.00 -0.57 -22.98
C TYR A 180 7.36 0.91 -22.91
N LEU A 181 7.56 1.46 -21.70
CA LEU A 181 7.98 2.86 -21.52
C LEU A 181 9.35 3.13 -22.14
N LYS A 182 10.31 2.19 -22.01
CA LYS A 182 11.61 2.29 -22.66
C LYS A 182 11.47 2.42 -24.18
N ILE A 183 10.58 1.66 -24.80
CA ILE A 183 10.29 1.77 -26.24
C ILE A 183 9.76 3.17 -26.55
N LEU A 184 8.74 3.64 -25.81
CA LEU A 184 8.16 4.97 -26.04
C LEU A 184 9.19 6.10 -25.92
N PHE A 185 10.05 6.08 -24.90
CA PHE A 185 11.09 7.09 -24.68
C PHE A 185 12.19 7.09 -25.74
N ASN A 186 12.32 6.00 -26.52
CA ASN A 186 13.27 5.91 -27.63
C ASN A 186 12.61 6.14 -29.00
N THR A 187 11.35 6.57 -29.03
CA THR A 187 10.69 6.97 -30.29
C THR A 187 11.15 8.35 -30.74
N ARG A 188 11.18 8.58 -32.06
CA ARG A 188 11.41 9.92 -32.62
C ARG A 188 10.36 10.92 -32.13
N THR A 189 9.11 10.50 -31.99
CA THR A 189 8.00 11.35 -31.51
C THR A 189 8.29 11.89 -30.11
N TYR A 190 8.73 11.04 -29.17
CA TYR A 190 9.06 11.50 -27.82
C TYR A 190 10.33 12.37 -27.81
N GLN A 191 11.34 12.02 -28.61
CA GLN A 191 12.59 12.78 -28.70
C GLN A 191 12.50 14.06 -29.56
N SER A 192 11.30 14.38 -30.08
CA SER A 192 11.06 15.61 -30.83
C SER A 192 10.91 16.81 -29.89
N SER A 193 10.96 18.03 -30.43
CA SER A 193 10.76 19.23 -29.62
C SER A 193 9.38 19.24 -28.96
N VAL A 194 9.36 19.67 -27.70
CA VAL A 194 8.13 19.84 -26.93
C VAL A 194 7.17 20.83 -27.59
N SER A 195 5.88 20.50 -27.57
CA SER A 195 4.83 21.47 -27.89
C SER A 195 4.51 22.33 -26.68
N THR A 196 4.61 23.65 -26.83
CA THR A 196 4.14 24.62 -25.83
C THR A 196 2.63 24.83 -25.88
N GLU A 197 1.98 24.38 -26.94
CA GLU A 197 0.53 24.45 -27.10
C GLU A 197 -0.10 23.26 -26.41
N SER A 198 -0.97 23.54 -25.43
CA SER A 198 -1.87 22.55 -24.85
C SER A 198 -3.11 22.50 -25.73
N PRO A 199 -3.49 21.33 -26.29
CA PRO A 199 -4.71 21.23 -27.07
C PRO A 199 -5.94 21.50 -26.18
N GLU A 200 -6.93 22.18 -26.73
CA GLU A 200 -8.20 22.37 -26.04
C GLU A 200 -8.94 21.02 -25.92
N PRO A 201 -9.82 20.84 -24.91
CA PRO A 201 -10.59 19.61 -24.78
C PRO A 201 -11.39 19.28 -26.07
N GLY A 202 -11.10 18.13 -26.67
CA GLY A 202 -11.73 17.67 -27.91
C GLY A 202 -11.01 18.08 -29.20
N GLU A 203 -9.95 18.88 -29.11
CA GLU A 203 -9.08 19.17 -30.25
C GLU A 203 -8.17 17.98 -30.55
N ILE A 204 -7.90 17.77 -31.84
CA ILE A 204 -7.01 16.71 -32.30
C ILE A 204 -5.56 17.17 -32.12
N TYR A 205 -4.82 16.50 -31.24
CA TYR A 205 -3.39 16.68 -31.12
C TYR A 205 -2.64 15.77 -32.11
N HIS A 206 -1.83 16.37 -32.99
CA HIS A 206 -1.13 15.64 -34.05
C HIS A 206 0.24 15.08 -33.66
N PHE A 207 0.64 15.20 -32.38
CA PHE A 207 1.88 14.65 -31.83
C PHE A 207 3.16 15.10 -32.56
N GLN A 208 3.34 16.41 -32.73
CA GLN A 208 4.62 17.01 -33.16
C GLN A 208 5.75 16.73 -32.15
N GLY A 209 5.38 16.50 -30.88
CA GLY A 209 6.23 16.09 -29.78
C GLY A 209 5.40 15.88 -28.51
N PRO A 210 6.04 15.61 -27.36
CA PRO A 210 5.34 15.62 -26.07
C PRO A 210 4.83 17.04 -25.74
N VAL A 211 3.75 17.12 -24.97
CA VAL A 211 3.21 18.40 -24.47
C VAL A 211 3.99 18.87 -23.25
N LEU A 212 4.33 20.17 -23.24
CA LEU A 212 4.95 20.82 -22.09
C LEU A 212 4.02 20.77 -20.89
N ARG A 213 4.46 20.13 -19.80
CA ARG A 213 3.63 19.98 -18.60
C ARG A 213 4.47 20.15 -17.34
N ARG A 214 3.83 20.64 -16.29
CA ARG A 214 4.47 20.76 -14.97
C ARG A 214 4.64 19.37 -14.38
N MET A 215 5.72 19.18 -13.64
CA MET A 215 5.88 17.97 -12.83
C MET A 215 4.87 17.95 -11.70
N THR A 216 4.35 16.77 -11.38
CA THR A 216 3.53 16.58 -10.19
C THR A 216 4.35 16.78 -8.92
N ALA A 217 3.68 16.92 -7.77
CA ALA A 217 4.32 17.03 -6.47
C ALA A 217 5.32 15.87 -6.21
N GLU A 218 4.93 14.65 -6.56
CA GLU A 218 5.72 13.43 -6.42
C GLU A 218 6.96 13.45 -7.32
N GLN A 219 6.80 13.84 -8.58
CA GLN A 219 7.91 13.92 -9.53
C GLN A 219 8.93 14.99 -9.12
N MET A 220 8.46 16.14 -8.67
CA MET A 220 9.32 17.21 -8.16
C MET A 220 10.09 16.77 -6.90
N TRP A 221 9.39 16.14 -5.95
CA TRP A 221 9.99 15.61 -4.74
C TRP A 221 11.07 14.57 -5.05
N ASP A 222 10.74 13.58 -5.87
CA ASP A 222 11.66 12.51 -6.24
C ASP A 222 12.87 13.03 -7.03
N SER A 223 12.69 14.07 -7.87
CA SER A 223 13.79 14.72 -8.60
C SER A 223 14.77 15.42 -7.64
N ILE A 224 14.25 16.16 -6.65
CA ILE A 224 15.08 16.80 -5.62
C ILE A 224 15.81 15.76 -4.78
N LEU A 225 15.12 14.69 -4.37
CA LEU A 225 15.72 13.64 -3.56
C LEU A 225 16.76 12.84 -4.35
N THR A 226 16.58 12.62 -5.65
CA THR A 226 17.55 11.94 -6.51
C THR A 226 18.87 12.72 -6.57
N LEU A 227 18.82 14.04 -6.53
CA LEU A 227 20.02 14.90 -6.43
C LEU A 227 20.67 14.87 -5.04
N ALA A 228 19.87 14.66 -4.00
CA ALA A 228 20.30 14.76 -2.60
C ALA A 228 20.74 13.41 -1.99
N ILE A 229 20.17 12.27 -2.37
CA ILE A 229 20.30 10.99 -1.68
C ILE A 229 20.89 9.94 -2.63
N VAL A 230 22.03 9.39 -2.25
CA VAL A 230 22.66 8.25 -2.94
C VAL A 230 21.78 7.01 -2.75
N ASP A 231 21.54 6.24 -3.82
CA ASP A 231 20.74 5.00 -3.78
C ASP A 231 19.37 5.18 -3.12
N LEU A 232 18.64 6.22 -3.53
CA LEU A 232 17.33 6.60 -2.97
C LEU A 232 16.32 5.45 -2.94
N ASP A 233 16.36 4.53 -3.89
CA ASP A 233 15.45 3.38 -3.96
C ASP A 233 15.66 2.36 -2.82
N GLU A 234 16.84 2.35 -2.20
CA GLU A 234 17.13 1.51 -1.02
C GLU A 234 16.59 2.13 0.28
N ARG A 235 16.14 3.38 0.23
CA ARG A 235 15.74 4.13 1.41
C ARG A 235 14.24 4.05 1.62
N VAL A 236 13.83 3.27 2.61
CA VAL A 236 12.42 3.04 2.95
C VAL A 236 12.11 3.67 4.30
N ASP A 237 11.12 4.55 4.37
CA ASP A 237 10.70 5.13 5.66
C ASP A 237 9.65 4.22 6.26
N ILE A 238 10.12 3.19 6.95
CA ILE A 238 9.23 2.37 7.75
C ILE A 238 9.03 3.09 9.08
N GLU A 239 8.01 3.94 9.13
CA GLU A 239 7.57 4.50 10.40
C GLU A 239 7.39 3.35 11.41
N PRO A 240 7.74 3.54 12.69
CA PRO A 240 7.48 2.53 13.72
C PRO A 240 6.00 2.11 13.77
N GLN A 241 5.10 2.98 13.34
CA GLN A 241 3.67 2.69 13.21
C GLN A 241 3.38 1.72 12.06
N THR A 242 3.99 1.93 10.89
CA THR A 242 3.89 1.02 9.73
C THR A 242 4.49 -0.35 10.04
N LEU A 243 5.64 -0.41 10.72
CA LEU A 243 6.22 -1.68 11.20
C LEU A 243 5.27 -2.41 12.17
N ARG A 244 4.61 -1.67 13.08
CA ARG A 244 3.64 -2.25 14.01
C ARG A 244 2.37 -2.72 13.29
N ALA A 245 1.90 -1.95 12.30
CA ALA A 245 0.74 -2.30 11.49
C ALA A 245 1.01 -3.57 10.66
N ARG A 246 2.15 -3.64 9.95
CA ARG A 246 2.58 -4.82 9.20
C ARG A 246 2.75 -6.03 10.11
N ALA A 247 3.45 -5.88 11.24
CA ALA A 247 3.61 -6.98 12.21
C ALA A 247 2.26 -7.45 12.77
N GLY A 248 1.34 -6.52 13.05
CA GLY A 248 -0.02 -6.85 13.47
C GLY A 248 -0.83 -7.56 12.38
N GLU A 249 -0.66 -7.17 11.12
CA GLU A 249 -1.29 -7.81 9.96
C GLU A 249 -0.75 -9.23 9.74
N GLU A 250 0.56 -9.43 9.80
CA GLU A 250 1.20 -10.75 9.68
C GLU A 250 0.75 -11.69 10.80
N GLN A 251 0.71 -11.20 12.04
CA GLN A 251 0.16 -11.96 13.16
C GLN A 251 -1.30 -12.35 12.93
N MET A 252 -2.10 -11.41 12.44
CA MET A 252 -3.51 -11.65 12.13
C MET A 252 -3.64 -12.72 11.04
N LYS A 253 -2.87 -12.61 9.95
CA LYS A 253 -2.83 -13.59 8.85
C LYS A 253 -2.41 -14.97 9.33
N ALA A 254 -1.33 -15.07 10.11
CA ALA A 254 -0.87 -16.34 10.67
C ALA A 254 -1.93 -16.98 11.58
N ARG A 255 -2.59 -16.17 12.41
CA ARG A 255 -3.68 -16.64 13.27
C ARG A 255 -4.89 -17.10 12.46
N VAL A 256 -5.27 -16.40 11.39
CA VAL A 256 -6.35 -16.81 10.49
C VAL A 256 -6.01 -18.13 9.82
N ASN A 257 -4.83 -18.26 9.22
CA ASN A 257 -4.40 -19.50 8.56
C ASN A 257 -4.44 -20.69 9.53
N ARG A 258 -3.93 -20.50 10.76
CA ARG A 258 -3.99 -21.56 11.79
C ARG A 258 -5.40 -21.98 12.14
N LEU A 259 -6.34 -21.03 12.18
CA LEU A 259 -7.73 -21.30 12.50
C LEU A 259 -8.48 -21.97 11.34
N GLU A 260 -8.09 -21.72 10.09
CA GLU A 260 -8.66 -22.37 8.91
C GLU A 260 -8.33 -23.86 8.86
N ASP A 261 -7.14 -24.26 9.31
CA ASP A 261 -6.71 -25.66 9.35
C ASP A 261 -7.33 -26.47 10.51
N LEU A 262 -7.94 -25.79 11.49
CA LEU A 262 -8.51 -26.43 12.68
C LEU A 262 -10.00 -26.78 12.52
N THR A 263 -10.38 -27.91 13.09
CA THR A 263 -11.80 -28.30 13.20
C THR A 263 -12.54 -27.50 14.27
N SER A 264 -13.86 -27.34 14.11
CA SER A 264 -14.74 -26.68 15.10
C SER A 264 -14.58 -27.23 16.52
N VAL A 265 -14.29 -28.52 16.67
CA VAL A 265 -14.08 -29.19 17.97
C VAL A 265 -12.73 -28.77 18.59
N GLN A 266 -11.67 -28.70 17.79
CA GLN A 266 -10.36 -28.23 18.26
C GLN A 266 -10.41 -26.76 18.68
N ILE A 267 -11.10 -25.91 17.91
CA ILE A 267 -11.30 -24.49 18.24
C ILE A 267 -12.08 -24.36 19.56
N TYR A 268 -13.13 -25.15 19.78
CA TYR A 268 -13.85 -25.17 21.05
C TYR A 268 -12.97 -25.61 22.23
N GLY A 269 -12.16 -26.65 22.03
CA GLY A 269 -11.20 -27.11 23.04
C GLY A 269 -10.16 -26.05 23.39
N ALA A 270 -9.67 -25.31 22.38
CA ALA A 270 -8.77 -24.18 22.58
C ALA A 270 -9.45 -23.05 23.37
N ALA A 271 -10.67 -22.68 22.99
CA ALA A 271 -11.44 -21.66 23.69
C ALA A 271 -11.67 -21.98 25.16
N LYS A 272 -11.94 -23.25 25.50
CA LYS A 272 -12.11 -23.68 26.90
C LYS A 272 -10.83 -23.54 27.72
N ARG A 273 -9.67 -23.92 27.17
CA ARG A 273 -8.37 -23.74 27.83
C ARG A 273 -8.01 -22.26 28.03
N LEU A 274 -8.31 -21.42 27.04
CA LEU A 274 -8.07 -19.99 27.11
C LEU A 274 -9.04 -19.25 28.04
N THR A 275 -10.19 -19.85 28.35
CA THR A 275 -11.17 -19.29 29.29
C THR A 275 -10.59 -19.19 30.69
N GLU A 276 -9.85 -20.20 31.15
CA GLU A 276 -9.21 -20.18 32.47
C GLU A 276 -8.23 -19.01 32.58
N LEU A 277 -7.41 -18.80 31.54
CA LEU A 277 -6.50 -17.65 31.47
C LEU A 277 -7.25 -16.31 31.38
N GLU A 278 -8.35 -16.24 30.63
CA GLU A 278 -9.18 -15.03 30.55
C GLU A 278 -9.84 -14.70 31.90
N THR A 279 -10.29 -15.71 32.65
CA THR A 279 -10.85 -15.49 33.99
C THR A 279 -9.83 -14.90 34.96
N GLN A 280 -8.62 -15.44 34.98
CA GLN A 280 -7.52 -14.90 35.79
C GLN A 280 -7.16 -13.47 35.36
N PHE A 281 -7.15 -13.21 34.04
CA PHE A 281 -6.87 -11.88 33.52
C PHE A 281 -7.96 -10.86 33.87
N LEU A 282 -9.23 -11.26 33.89
CA LEU A 282 -10.35 -10.40 34.30
C LEU A 282 -10.28 -10.01 35.78
N GLU A 283 -9.86 -10.92 36.65
CA GLU A 283 -9.60 -10.63 38.06
C GLU A 283 -8.43 -9.67 38.23
N TYR A 284 -7.34 -9.90 37.49
CA TYR A 284 -6.21 -8.98 37.42
C TYR A 284 -6.62 -7.58 36.90
N GLU A 285 -7.46 -7.51 35.87
CA GLU A 285 -7.96 -6.24 35.32
C GLU A 285 -8.77 -5.45 36.35
N LYS A 286 -9.59 -6.12 37.17
CA LYS A 286 -10.34 -5.46 38.26
C LYS A 286 -9.38 -4.86 39.30
N LEU A 287 -8.37 -5.63 39.71
CA LEU A 287 -7.36 -5.17 40.66
C LEU A 287 -6.54 -4.00 40.10
N TYR A 288 -6.13 -4.08 38.83
CA TYR A 288 -5.45 -3.00 38.12
C TYR A 288 -6.29 -1.71 38.11
N ARG A 289 -7.59 -1.79 37.81
CA ARG A 289 -8.48 -0.61 37.80
C ARG A 289 -8.61 0.02 39.18
N GLN A 290 -8.72 -0.79 40.23
CA GLN A 290 -8.75 -0.31 41.62
C GLN A 290 -7.43 0.39 41.99
N ASN A 291 -6.30 -0.24 41.68
CA ASN A 291 -4.97 0.33 41.96
C ASN A 291 -4.72 1.61 41.16
N LEU A 292 -5.18 1.69 39.90
CA LEU A 292 -5.06 2.89 39.08
C LEU A 292 -5.90 4.07 39.63
N ALA A 293 -7.08 3.78 40.19
CA ALA A 293 -7.94 4.78 40.82
C ALA A 293 -7.34 5.30 42.14
N ASN A 294 -6.64 4.44 42.88
CA ASN A 294 -6.00 4.77 44.15
C ASN A 294 -4.57 5.34 43.98
N ALA A 295 -4.00 5.29 42.77
CA ALA A 295 -2.65 5.76 42.49
C ALA A 295 -2.54 7.28 42.66
N SER A 296 -1.58 7.68 43.46
CA SER A 296 -1.40 9.08 43.90
C SER A 296 -0.52 9.87 42.92
N ASP A 297 0.45 9.21 42.30
CA ASP A 297 1.46 9.83 41.43
C ASP A 297 1.36 9.35 39.97
N ASN A 298 1.77 10.20 39.01
CA ASN A 298 1.86 9.88 37.60
C ASN A 298 2.92 8.80 37.31
N LYS A 299 3.97 8.68 38.13
CA LYS A 299 4.96 7.61 38.00
C LYS A 299 4.35 6.23 38.27
N GLU A 300 3.65 6.11 39.40
CA GLU A 300 2.94 4.88 39.80
C GLU A 300 1.88 4.48 38.75
N ARG A 301 1.13 5.46 38.21
CA ARG A 301 0.19 5.21 37.10
C ARG A 301 0.88 4.68 35.84
N ASN A 302 2.08 5.19 35.51
CA ASN A 302 2.83 4.74 34.34
C ASN A 302 3.38 3.33 34.51
N GLU A 303 3.81 2.95 35.72
CA GLU A 303 4.26 1.60 36.07
C GLU A 303 3.10 0.60 36.00
N LEU A 304 1.96 0.92 36.61
CA LEU A 304 0.74 0.10 36.52
C LEU A 304 0.30 -0.10 35.06
N ARG A 305 0.35 0.96 34.24
CA ARG A 305 0.06 0.87 32.79
C ARG A 305 1.07 0.00 32.05
N ALA A 306 2.34 0.00 32.45
CA ALA A 306 3.36 -0.87 31.86
C ALA A 306 3.09 -2.34 32.20
N ASP A 307 2.78 -2.65 33.45
CA ASP A 307 2.51 -4.01 33.90
C ASP A 307 1.21 -4.57 33.33
N TYR A 308 0.15 -3.75 33.24
CA TYR A 308 -1.07 -4.14 32.55
C TYR A 308 -0.82 -4.45 31.07
N ARG A 309 0.01 -3.65 30.38
CA ARG A 309 0.41 -3.93 28.99
C ARG A 309 1.16 -5.26 28.88
N LYS A 310 2.06 -5.59 29.81
CA LYS A 310 2.78 -6.87 29.84
C LYS A 310 1.84 -8.06 30.04
N ALA A 311 0.94 -7.98 31.03
CA ALA A 311 -0.03 -9.03 31.33
C ALA A 311 -0.95 -9.29 30.13
N ARG A 312 -1.43 -8.22 29.47
CA ARG A 312 -2.26 -8.32 28.27
C ARG A 312 -1.52 -8.95 27.09
N ALA A 313 -0.25 -8.61 26.90
CA ALA A 313 0.59 -9.21 25.85
C ALA A 313 0.77 -10.72 26.09
N LYS A 314 1.14 -11.14 27.30
CA LYS A 314 1.27 -12.57 27.66
C LYS A 314 -0.02 -13.35 27.45
N LYS A 315 -1.17 -12.75 27.76
CA LYS A 315 -2.49 -13.35 27.49
C LYS A 315 -2.72 -13.61 26.00
N ASN A 316 -2.46 -12.60 25.16
CA ASN A 316 -2.57 -12.76 23.72
C ASN A 316 -1.57 -13.81 23.20
N GLN A 317 -0.38 -13.89 23.82
CA GLN A 317 0.63 -14.90 23.50
C GLN A 317 0.17 -16.34 23.71
N ALA A 318 -0.45 -16.60 24.85
CA ALA A 318 -0.93 -17.92 25.18
C ALA A 318 -1.96 -18.44 24.17
N ALA A 319 -2.77 -17.54 23.59
CA ALA A 319 -3.73 -17.90 22.55
C ALA A 319 -3.05 -18.40 21.28
N ASP A 320 -2.06 -17.67 20.78
CA ASP A 320 -1.40 -18.03 19.51
C ASP A 320 -0.48 -19.25 19.67
N ILE A 321 0.20 -19.43 20.82
CA ILE A 321 0.98 -20.66 21.15
C ILE A 321 0.07 -21.89 21.15
N LEU A 322 -1.11 -21.76 21.75
CA LEU A 322 -2.05 -22.87 21.84
C LEU A 322 -2.55 -23.28 20.44
N LEU A 323 -2.83 -22.31 19.57
CA LEU A 323 -3.23 -22.58 18.19
C LEU A 323 -2.08 -23.23 17.39
N ALA A 324 -0.86 -22.71 17.49
CA ALA A 324 0.32 -23.28 16.84
C ALA A 324 0.57 -24.73 17.27
N LYS A 325 0.45 -25.02 18.57
CA LYS A 325 0.59 -26.38 19.11
C LYS A 325 -0.48 -27.34 18.59
N LEU A 326 -1.71 -26.87 18.36
CA LEU A 326 -2.79 -27.70 17.81
C LEU A 326 -2.56 -28.06 16.34
N ASN A 327 -1.81 -27.23 15.61
CA ASN A 327 -1.42 -27.47 14.22
C ASN A 327 -0.09 -28.25 14.07
N GLY A 328 0.56 -28.60 15.18
CA GLY A 328 1.83 -29.33 15.16
C GLY A 328 3.05 -28.48 14.77
N GLU A 329 2.95 -27.14 14.87
CA GLU A 329 4.10 -26.25 14.69
C GLU A 329 5.12 -26.42 15.84
N ASP A 330 6.41 -26.20 15.55
CA ASP A 330 7.43 -26.11 16.60
C ASP A 330 7.19 -24.83 17.42
N THR A 331 6.97 -25.02 18.71
CA THR A 331 6.64 -23.93 19.65
C THR A 331 7.80 -23.61 20.58
N SER A 332 8.95 -24.27 20.45
CA SER A 332 10.13 -24.10 21.30
C SER A 332 10.56 -22.64 21.37
N GLY A 333 10.72 -21.97 20.22
CA GLY A 333 11.04 -20.55 20.16
C GLY A 333 9.93 -19.61 20.68
N MET A 334 8.66 -20.00 20.56
CA MET A 334 7.55 -19.21 21.10
C MET A 334 7.46 -19.29 22.63
N ILE A 335 7.76 -20.46 23.19
CA ILE A 335 7.77 -20.72 24.63
C ILE A 335 8.96 -20.02 25.29
N GLU A 336 10.12 -20.01 24.64
CA GLU A 336 11.28 -19.21 25.08
C GLU A 336 10.96 -17.72 25.11
N ALA A 337 10.32 -17.19 24.06
CA ALA A 337 9.88 -15.80 24.01
C ALA A 337 8.77 -15.47 25.03
N PHE A 338 7.95 -16.45 25.41
CA PHE A 338 6.90 -16.30 26.44
C PHE A 338 7.48 -16.16 27.86
N ASN A 339 8.61 -16.84 28.12
CA ASN A 339 9.27 -16.90 29.43
C ASN A 339 10.34 -15.81 29.64
N ALA A 340 10.71 -15.05 28.61
CA ALA A 340 11.73 -14.01 28.70
C ALA A 340 11.31 -12.85 29.66
N PRO A 341 12.20 -12.42 30.59
CA PRO A 341 11.87 -11.43 31.62
C PRO A 341 11.67 -9.99 31.09
N ASP A 342 12.25 -9.64 29.93
CA ASP A 342 12.33 -8.25 29.44
C ASP A 342 11.69 -7.99 28.06
N THR A 343 10.84 -8.87 27.54
CA THR A 343 10.03 -8.55 26.35
C THR A 343 8.83 -7.67 26.71
N MET A 344 9.11 -6.48 27.27
CA MET A 344 8.16 -5.46 27.65
C MET A 344 7.45 -4.85 26.42
N SER A 345 6.11 -4.80 26.44
CA SER A 345 5.23 -4.11 25.47
C SER A 345 5.28 -4.56 23.99
N MET A 346 6.11 -5.54 23.65
CA MET A 346 6.30 -6.08 22.29
C MET A 346 6.32 -7.62 22.26
N GLY A 347 5.80 -8.27 23.30
CA GLY A 347 5.70 -9.73 23.39
C GLY A 347 4.56 -10.27 22.54
N MET A 348 4.83 -10.45 21.24
CA MET A 348 4.52 -11.61 20.39
C MET A 348 4.64 -11.29 18.91
N GLY A 349 5.07 -10.08 18.56
CA GLY A 349 5.68 -9.94 17.25
C GLY A 349 6.87 -10.90 17.21
N MET A 350 7.74 -10.83 18.22
CA MET A 350 9.13 -11.26 18.16
C MET A 350 9.43 -12.72 17.75
N ALA A 351 8.55 -13.70 17.98
CA ALA A 351 8.84 -15.10 17.60
C ALA A 351 8.43 -15.46 16.17
N MET A 352 7.55 -14.67 15.53
CA MET A 352 7.21 -14.77 14.09
C MET A 352 7.79 -13.57 13.29
N VAL A 353 8.63 -12.78 13.96
CA VAL A 353 9.33 -11.57 13.53
C VAL A 353 10.76 -11.94 13.10
N GLU A 354 11.05 -13.12 12.56
CA GLU A 354 12.35 -13.30 11.92
C GLU A 354 12.48 -12.34 10.72
N ARG A 355 11.40 -12.17 9.94
CA ARG A 355 11.35 -11.18 8.85
C ARG A 355 11.29 -9.73 9.31
N SER A 356 10.72 -9.43 10.48
CA SER A 356 10.57 -8.06 10.98
C SER A 356 11.58 -7.65 12.06
N ALA A 357 12.37 -8.58 12.62
CA ALA A 357 13.62 -8.29 13.32
C ALA A 357 14.65 -7.88 12.28
N ASP A 358 14.75 -8.65 11.19
CA ASP A 358 15.46 -8.24 9.97
C ASP A 358 15.02 -6.87 9.50
N GLU A 359 13.71 -6.59 9.37
CA GLU A 359 13.25 -5.30 8.87
C GLU A 359 13.52 -4.14 9.85
N ARG A 360 13.46 -4.38 11.16
CA ARG A 360 13.81 -3.36 12.19
C ARG A 360 15.31 -3.12 12.28
N ASP A 361 16.10 -4.17 12.23
CA ASP A 361 17.55 -4.07 12.26
C ASP A 361 18.05 -3.51 10.93
N ARG A 362 17.44 -3.86 9.79
CA ARG A 362 17.59 -3.14 8.52
C ARG A 362 17.25 -1.68 8.68
N VAL A 363 16.13 -1.27 9.28
CA VAL A 363 15.82 0.15 9.50
C VAL A 363 16.85 0.84 10.41
N LYS A 364 17.38 0.16 11.43
CA LYS A 364 18.45 0.71 12.29
C LYS A 364 19.78 0.82 11.54
N GLU A 365 20.16 -0.19 10.78
CA GLU A 365 21.36 -0.23 9.93
C GLU A 365 21.27 0.84 8.85
N MET A 366 20.14 0.92 8.18
CA MET A 366 19.75 1.94 7.22
C MET A 366 19.85 3.36 7.80
N ARG A 367 19.39 3.58 9.04
CA ARG A 367 19.55 4.86 9.76
C ARG A 367 21.00 5.16 10.14
N ARG A 368 21.84 4.13 10.25
CA ARG A 368 23.28 4.22 10.55
C ARG A 368 24.13 4.27 9.29
N ASP A 369 23.53 4.09 8.11
CA ASP A 369 24.23 4.08 6.83
C ASP A 369 25.01 5.40 6.64
N PRO A 370 26.34 5.34 6.47
CA PRO A 370 27.16 6.52 6.23
C PRO A 370 26.69 7.37 5.05
N ARG A 371 26.11 6.75 4.00
CA ARG A 371 25.61 7.43 2.80
C ARG A 371 24.60 8.52 3.16
N TRP A 372 23.73 8.26 4.14
CA TRP A 372 22.58 9.12 4.45
C TRP A 372 22.75 9.95 5.73
N ARG A 373 23.98 10.04 6.23
CA ARG A 373 24.28 10.81 7.44
C ARG A 373 23.79 12.26 7.31
N GLY A 374 23.00 12.70 8.29
CA GLY A 374 22.45 14.05 8.31
C GLY A 374 21.25 14.27 7.38
N MET A 375 20.74 13.26 6.69
CA MET A 375 19.46 13.31 5.99
C MET A 375 18.33 12.87 6.92
N SER A 376 17.18 13.53 6.86
CA SER A 376 16.01 13.16 7.68
C SER A 376 15.45 11.81 7.25
N ALA A 377 15.01 10.98 8.19
CA ALA A 377 14.50 9.62 7.91
C ALA A 377 13.32 9.61 6.93
N GLY A 378 12.45 10.62 6.98
CA GLY A 378 11.29 10.75 6.09
C GLY A 378 11.60 11.25 4.67
N MET A 379 12.87 11.41 4.31
CA MET A 379 13.25 11.75 2.93
C MET A 379 13.39 10.47 2.10
N VAL A 380 12.25 9.97 1.65
CA VAL A 380 12.09 8.76 0.83
C VAL A 380 11.28 9.05 -0.41
N ARG A 381 11.27 8.13 -1.38
CA ARG A 381 10.44 8.24 -2.58
C ARG A 381 9.01 8.62 -2.24
N ALA A 382 8.38 9.45 -3.07
CA ALA A 382 7.00 9.87 -2.84
C ALA A 382 6.02 8.68 -2.72
N SER A 383 6.31 7.56 -3.39
CA SER A 383 5.54 6.31 -3.29
C SER A 383 5.60 5.64 -1.91
N GLU A 384 6.67 5.89 -1.15
CA GLU A 384 6.85 5.36 0.20
C GLU A 384 6.24 6.28 1.27
N VAL A 385 5.90 7.52 0.91
CA VAL A 385 5.25 8.46 1.81
C VAL A 385 3.77 8.10 1.93
N ILE A 386 3.26 8.07 3.17
CA ILE A 386 1.83 7.89 3.42
C ILE A 386 1.07 9.02 2.72
N SER A 387 0.09 8.65 1.91
CA SER A 387 -0.81 9.61 1.25
C SER A 387 -2.10 9.76 2.09
N PRO A 388 -2.65 10.97 2.27
CA PRO A 388 -2.00 12.25 1.98
C PRO A 388 -0.82 12.49 2.93
N ALA A 389 0.22 13.16 2.45
CA ALA A 389 1.37 13.51 3.27
C ALA A 389 0.97 14.47 4.42
N PRO A 390 1.67 14.43 5.57
CA PRO A 390 1.36 15.29 6.70
C PRO A 390 1.34 16.80 6.35
N PRO A 391 0.56 17.62 7.08
CA PRO A 391 0.57 19.07 6.91
C PRO A 391 1.99 19.66 7.01
N GLY A 392 2.35 20.55 6.08
CA GLY A 392 3.68 21.14 5.98
C GLY A 392 4.71 20.29 5.21
N HIS A 393 4.36 19.06 4.82
CA HIS A 393 5.20 18.27 3.92
C HIS A 393 5.27 18.87 2.51
N PHE A 394 6.39 18.66 1.81
CA PHE A 394 6.62 19.17 0.46
C PHE A 394 5.51 18.72 -0.51
N LEU A 395 5.19 17.42 -0.52
CA LEU A 395 4.13 16.86 -1.38
C LEU A 395 2.79 17.57 -1.19
N ARG A 396 2.42 17.90 0.06
CA ARG A 396 1.17 18.59 0.36
C ARG A 396 1.16 20.02 -0.18
N GLN A 397 2.28 20.73 -0.05
CA GLN A 397 2.42 22.09 -0.56
C GLN A 397 2.45 22.15 -2.10
N PHE A 398 2.94 21.10 -2.75
CA PHE A 398 3.04 21.01 -4.21
C PHE A 398 1.81 20.40 -4.88
N GLY A 399 0.71 20.19 -4.14
CA GLY A 399 -0.57 19.79 -4.71
C GLY A 399 -0.80 18.28 -4.80
N GLN A 400 -0.23 17.47 -3.92
CA GLN A 400 -0.56 16.04 -3.83
C GLN A 400 -2.07 15.84 -3.58
N SER A 401 -2.66 14.89 -4.31
CA SER A 401 -4.07 14.51 -4.17
C SER A 401 -4.41 14.00 -2.77
N ASP A 402 -5.62 14.30 -2.32
CA ASP A 402 -6.20 13.65 -1.15
C ASP A 402 -6.60 12.20 -1.48
N ARG A 403 -6.69 11.35 -0.44
CA ARG A 403 -7.20 9.98 -0.60
C ARG A 403 -8.71 9.90 -0.70
N GLU A 404 -9.40 10.94 -0.23
CA GLU A 404 -10.86 10.98 -0.20
C GLU A 404 -11.47 11.35 -1.56
N ILE A 405 -10.67 12.01 -2.43
CA ILE A 405 -11.12 12.52 -3.72
C ILE A 405 -10.20 11.97 -4.80
N ILE A 406 -10.80 11.45 -5.86
CA ILE A 406 -10.07 10.93 -7.02
C ILE A 406 -9.49 12.11 -7.80
N SER A 407 -8.19 12.06 -8.11
CA SER A 407 -7.49 13.03 -8.96
C SER A 407 -7.62 14.49 -8.52
N SER A 408 -7.59 14.75 -7.20
CA SER A 408 -7.64 16.11 -6.65
C SER A 408 -6.27 16.78 -6.59
N SER A 409 -5.26 16.24 -7.29
CA SER A 409 -3.94 16.87 -7.37
C SER A 409 -4.02 18.17 -8.18
N THR A 410 -3.12 19.09 -7.89
CA THR A 410 -3.10 20.40 -8.55
C THR A 410 -1.71 20.68 -9.10
N ASP A 411 -1.64 20.87 -10.42
CA ASP A 411 -0.39 21.21 -11.11
C ASP A 411 -0.22 22.74 -11.26
N GLU A 412 -1.16 23.53 -10.73
CA GLU A 412 -1.14 24.99 -10.80
C GLU A 412 0.07 25.60 -10.08
N ALA A 413 0.51 26.74 -10.61
CA ALA A 413 1.59 27.50 -10.01
C ALA A 413 1.12 28.23 -8.75
N SER A 414 1.84 28.03 -7.64
CA SER A 414 1.63 28.82 -6.42
C SER A 414 2.86 29.64 -6.05
N ILE A 415 2.65 30.86 -5.57
CA ILE A 415 3.71 31.69 -4.97
C ILE A 415 4.38 30.93 -3.82
N SER A 416 3.60 30.18 -3.05
CA SER A 416 4.12 29.40 -1.92
C SER A 416 5.11 28.32 -2.37
N GLN A 417 4.85 27.64 -3.50
CA GLN A 417 5.74 26.64 -4.09
C GLN A 417 7.04 27.29 -4.60
N ALA A 418 6.93 28.44 -5.27
CA ALA A 418 8.09 29.19 -5.74
C ALA A 418 8.98 29.64 -4.57
N LEU A 419 8.38 30.19 -3.51
CA LEU A 419 9.11 30.57 -2.29
C LEU A 419 9.71 29.35 -1.58
N ARG A 420 9.04 28.19 -1.62
CA ARG A 420 9.58 26.94 -1.08
C ARG A 420 10.82 26.46 -1.83
N LEU A 421 10.91 26.65 -3.15
CA LEU A 421 12.12 26.33 -3.92
C LEU A 421 13.24 27.34 -3.71
N LEU A 422 12.92 28.64 -3.57
CA LEU A 422 13.90 29.71 -3.37
C LEU A 422 14.52 29.69 -1.98
N ASN A 423 13.69 29.54 -0.94
CA ASN A 423 14.08 29.69 0.47
C ASN A 423 14.07 28.37 1.25
N GLY A 424 13.65 27.27 0.62
CA GLY A 424 13.56 25.98 1.28
C GLY A 424 14.90 25.27 1.46
N GLU A 425 14.81 24.08 2.02
CA GLU A 425 15.99 23.29 2.41
C GLU A 425 16.59 22.47 1.26
N ALA A 426 15.90 22.37 0.12
CA ALA A 426 16.29 21.53 -1.03
C ALA A 426 17.73 21.80 -1.49
N LEU A 427 18.10 23.07 -1.66
CA LEU A 427 19.47 23.46 -2.00
C LEU A 427 20.46 23.00 -0.92
N GLY A 428 20.10 23.14 0.36
CA GLY A 428 20.92 22.71 1.48
C GLY A 428 21.14 21.19 1.50
N TRP A 429 20.15 20.40 1.07
CA TRP A 429 20.26 18.95 0.94
C TRP A 429 21.21 18.55 -0.19
N ILE A 430 21.03 19.14 -1.38
CA ILE A 430 21.86 18.89 -2.57
C ILE A 430 23.32 19.30 -2.33
N MET A 431 23.55 20.36 -1.55
CA MET A 431 24.90 20.85 -1.24
C MET A 431 25.65 20.04 -0.17
N LYS A 432 25.02 19.07 0.50
CA LYS A 432 25.72 18.28 1.54
C LYS A 432 26.88 17.48 0.92
N PRO A 433 28.01 17.30 1.62
CA PRO A 433 29.17 16.58 1.07
C PRO A 433 28.87 15.12 0.66
N ASN A 434 27.91 14.49 1.33
CA ASN A 434 27.44 13.13 1.06
C ASN A 434 26.18 13.07 0.17
N SER A 435 25.84 14.16 -0.52
CA SER A 435 24.72 14.13 -1.47
C SER A 435 25.06 13.30 -2.71
N ALA A 436 24.03 12.79 -3.41
CA ALA A 436 24.22 12.06 -4.66
C ALA A 436 24.97 12.88 -5.71
N LEU A 437 24.61 14.16 -5.87
CA LEU A 437 25.29 15.06 -6.79
C LEU A 437 26.78 15.24 -6.43
N ASN A 438 27.10 15.47 -5.16
CA ASN A 438 28.49 15.64 -4.77
C ASN A 438 29.29 14.34 -4.86
N ALA A 439 28.68 13.18 -4.61
CA ALA A 439 29.30 11.88 -4.84
C ALA A 439 29.66 11.69 -6.32
N ALA A 440 28.77 12.05 -7.25
CA ALA A 440 29.05 12.02 -8.68
C ALA A 440 30.21 12.96 -9.06
N LEU A 441 30.27 14.15 -8.46
CA LEU A 441 31.30 15.15 -8.75
C LEU A 441 32.67 14.85 -8.15
N GLN A 442 32.76 14.05 -7.09
CA GLN A 442 34.04 13.63 -6.51
C GLN A 442 34.88 12.81 -7.48
N SER A 443 34.23 12.12 -8.42
CA SER A 443 34.90 11.30 -9.44
C SER A 443 35.66 12.11 -10.50
N GLU A 444 35.43 13.43 -10.59
CA GLU A 444 35.94 14.24 -11.70
C GLU A 444 36.60 15.55 -11.22
N SER A 445 37.83 15.77 -11.67
CA SER A 445 38.65 16.93 -11.28
C SER A 445 38.51 18.10 -12.24
N ARG A 446 38.14 17.84 -13.50
CA ARG A 446 38.04 18.89 -14.53
C ARG A 446 36.78 19.73 -14.36
N GLY A 447 36.94 21.04 -14.20
CA GLY A 447 35.83 21.99 -14.06
C GLY A 447 34.78 21.87 -15.17
N ARG A 448 35.20 21.56 -16.40
CA ARG A 448 34.28 21.39 -17.53
C ARG A 448 33.34 20.19 -17.36
N LYS A 449 33.91 19.01 -17.16
CA LYS A 449 33.09 17.81 -16.98
C LYS A 449 32.22 17.87 -15.71
N ARG A 450 32.64 18.61 -14.69
CA ARG A 450 31.83 18.81 -13.47
C ARG A 450 30.52 19.53 -13.75
N ILE A 451 30.50 20.58 -14.57
CA ILE A 451 29.22 21.25 -14.90
C ILE A 451 28.40 20.36 -15.82
N ASP A 452 29.01 19.61 -16.75
CA ASP A 452 28.26 18.62 -17.54
C ASP A 452 27.58 17.59 -16.63
N ILE A 453 28.24 17.09 -15.58
CA ILE A 453 27.63 16.20 -14.58
C ILE A 453 26.46 16.89 -13.87
N VAL A 454 26.58 18.18 -13.53
CA VAL A 454 25.46 18.93 -12.93
C VAL A 454 24.28 19.01 -13.88
N PHE A 455 24.50 19.38 -15.14
CA PHE A 455 23.44 19.46 -16.14
C PHE A 455 22.83 18.08 -16.45
N GLN A 456 23.64 17.04 -16.49
CA GLN A 456 23.14 15.67 -16.64
C GLN A 456 22.30 15.25 -15.44
N SER A 457 22.68 15.64 -14.22
CA SER A 457 21.93 15.31 -13.02
C SER A 457 20.59 16.07 -12.92
N PHE A 458 20.55 17.33 -13.37
CA PHE A 458 19.34 18.16 -13.29
C PHE A 458 18.41 17.98 -14.49
N PHE A 459 18.96 17.87 -15.70
CA PHE A 459 18.21 17.95 -16.97
C PHE A 459 18.47 16.77 -17.91
N SER A 460 19.27 15.78 -17.51
CA SER A 460 19.60 14.61 -18.35
C SER A 460 20.29 14.96 -19.68
N ARG A 461 20.92 16.13 -19.79
CA ARG A 461 21.67 16.60 -20.97
C ARG A 461 22.99 17.27 -20.57
N ALA A 462 23.89 17.47 -21.53
CA ALA A 462 25.10 18.27 -21.31
C ALA A 462 24.79 19.79 -21.36
N ALA A 463 25.70 20.60 -20.81
CA ALA A 463 25.61 22.04 -20.92
C ALA A 463 25.93 22.51 -22.34
N THR A 464 25.15 23.46 -22.84
CA THR A 464 25.36 24.11 -24.14
C THR A 464 26.56 25.06 -24.11
N PRO A 465 27.17 25.40 -25.26
CA PRO A 465 28.29 26.34 -25.32
C PRO A 465 28.00 27.72 -24.70
N SER A 466 26.75 28.19 -24.80
CA SER A 466 26.35 29.48 -24.21
C SER A 466 26.21 29.39 -22.69
N GLU A 467 25.69 28.28 -22.16
CA GLU A 467 25.64 28.01 -20.71
C GLU A 467 27.06 27.90 -20.13
N TRP A 468 27.97 27.29 -20.89
CA TRP A 468 29.39 27.19 -20.57
C TRP A 468 30.04 28.54 -20.29
N GLU A 469 29.83 29.49 -21.20
CA GLU A 469 30.40 30.84 -21.13
C GLU A 469 29.85 31.62 -19.93
N LEU A 470 28.52 31.58 -19.75
CA LEU A 470 27.85 32.28 -18.66
C LEU A 470 28.28 31.76 -17.29
N ILE A 471 28.41 30.44 -17.16
CA ILE A 471 28.82 29.79 -15.92
C ILE A 471 30.31 30.05 -15.64
N GLY A 472 31.16 30.00 -16.66
CA GLY A 472 32.59 30.30 -16.53
C GLY A 472 32.84 31.68 -15.93
N ALA A 473 32.17 32.71 -16.46
CA ALA A 473 32.26 34.08 -15.95
C ALA A 473 31.86 34.19 -14.46
N GLN A 474 30.80 33.49 -14.04
CA GLN A 474 30.36 33.49 -12.64
C GLN A 474 31.35 32.79 -11.70
N PHE A 475 32.01 31.72 -12.16
CA PHE A 475 33.04 31.04 -11.37
C PHE A 475 34.29 31.90 -11.18
N GLU A 476 34.68 32.68 -12.18
CA GLU A 476 35.80 33.63 -12.09
C GLU A 476 35.49 34.78 -11.11
N GLU A 477 34.27 35.33 -11.14
CA GLU A 477 33.87 36.47 -10.32
C GLU A 477 33.70 36.12 -8.82
N HIS A 478 33.14 34.95 -8.52
CA HIS A 478 32.68 34.61 -7.16
C HIS A 478 33.41 33.43 -6.51
N GLY A 479 34.29 32.78 -7.26
CA GLY A 479 35.03 31.60 -6.83
C GLY A 479 34.19 30.33 -6.78
N MET A 480 34.87 29.17 -6.74
CA MET A 480 34.26 27.84 -6.93
C MET A 480 33.10 27.54 -5.97
N ARG A 481 33.25 27.82 -4.67
CA ARG A 481 32.23 27.44 -3.68
C ARG A 481 30.94 28.26 -3.81
N LYS A 482 31.07 29.58 -4.02
CA LYS A 482 29.91 30.48 -4.11
C LYS A 482 29.26 30.39 -5.48
N GLY A 483 30.06 30.34 -6.55
CA GLY A 483 29.57 30.14 -7.92
C GLY A 483 28.79 28.83 -8.05
N TYR A 484 29.29 27.74 -7.46
CA TYR A 484 28.58 26.45 -7.47
C TYR A 484 27.24 26.51 -6.75
N ARG A 485 27.17 27.17 -5.59
CA ARG A 485 25.90 27.38 -4.87
C ARG A 485 24.90 28.19 -5.70
N GLN A 486 25.36 29.25 -6.35
CA GLN A 486 24.51 30.10 -7.19
C GLN A 486 24.02 29.34 -8.43
N LEU A 487 24.89 28.55 -9.06
CA LEU A 487 24.52 27.66 -10.17
C LEU A 487 23.41 26.71 -9.74
N LEU A 488 23.59 25.95 -8.67
CA LEU A 488 22.56 25.01 -8.20
C LEU A 488 21.25 25.71 -7.81
N ALA A 489 21.34 26.87 -7.17
CA ALA A 489 20.16 27.66 -6.84
C ALA A 489 19.42 28.14 -8.09
N ALA A 490 20.15 28.55 -9.13
CA ALA A 490 19.57 28.96 -10.41
C ALA A 490 18.89 27.78 -11.09
N LEU A 491 19.59 26.64 -11.25
CA LEU A 491 19.07 25.45 -11.91
C LEU A 491 17.77 24.95 -11.26
N LEU A 492 17.74 24.83 -9.92
CA LEU A 492 16.56 24.39 -9.17
C LEU A 492 15.32 25.30 -9.38
N ASN A 493 15.55 26.58 -9.71
CA ASN A 493 14.48 27.57 -9.88
C ASN A 493 14.14 27.88 -11.34
N THR A 494 14.81 27.25 -12.31
CA THR A 494 14.48 27.36 -13.73
C THR A 494 13.12 26.73 -14.04
N GLN A 495 12.51 27.16 -15.15
CA GLN A 495 11.34 26.46 -15.69
C GLN A 495 11.71 25.09 -16.23
N GLU A 496 12.93 24.91 -16.76
CA GLU A 496 13.43 23.62 -17.23
C GLU A 496 13.40 22.56 -16.12
N PHE A 497 13.76 22.91 -14.88
CA PHE A 497 13.66 21.97 -13.77
C PHE A 497 12.21 21.65 -13.37
N ARG A 498 11.24 22.54 -13.63
CA ARG A 498 9.87 22.41 -13.11
C ARG A 498 8.92 21.68 -14.05
N PHE A 499 9.33 21.52 -15.31
CA PHE A 499 8.50 20.98 -16.37
C PHE A 499 9.12 19.72 -16.94
N ILE A 500 8.26 18.80 -17.39
CA ILE A 500 8.66 17.67 -18.21
C ILE A 500 8.77 18.18 -19.64
N GLN A 501 9.95 18.03 -20.19
CA GLN A 501 10.32 18.38 -21.56
C GLN A 501 10.71 17.11 -22.31
#